data_AF-A0A7W3IG26-F1
#
_entry.id   AF-A0A7W3IG26-F1
#
_cell.length_a   1.000
_cell.length_b   1.000
_cell.length_c   1.000
_cell.angle_alpha   90.00
_cell.angle_beta   90.00
_cell.angle_gamma   90.00
#
_symmetry.space_group_name_H-M   'P 1'
#
loop_
_entity.id
_entity.type
_entity.pdbx_description
1 polymer ?
#
loop_
_entity_poly.entity_id
_entity_poly.type
_entity_poly.pdbx_seq_one_letter_code
_entity_poly.pdbx_strand_id
1 'polypeptide(L)'
;MGASSGSKAANAAAQTEGWRTSNINRSVGQIDQIYGSPNRQAGLDDFLGASRQFYTGELDRQKEQADRSLKFAMARSGLAGGSAAVDANRRLGEDYSRGVLDSERLAQGALSDLQAADETSRQNLISQVAGGMSLTSGANQSALAMQNNLQSAQGRLSADALGDVFGGLSDVYTRSRDLAADRRGFRDVYNTLYQPGFGYGGAR
;
A
#
# COMPACT_ATOMS: atom_id res chain seq x y z
N MET A 1 -27.99 -68.39 16.86
CA MET A 1 -28.29 -67.62 15.63
C MET A 1 -28.41 -66.14 16.01
N GLY A 2 -27.48 -65.27 15.61
CA GLY A 2 -27.46 -63.86 16.10
C GLY A 2 -26.70 -62.84 15.23
N ALA A 3 -26.33 -63.16 13.98
CA ALA A 3 -25.40 -62.35 13.19
C ALA A 3 -26.05 -61.42 12.14
N SER A 4 -27.38 -61.46 11.95
CA SER A 4 -28.04 -60.75 10.82
C SER A 4 -28.51 -59.31 11.12
N SER A 5 -28.57 -58.91 12.39
CA SER A 5 -29.05 -57.57 12.78
C SER A 5 -27.96 -56.49 12.69
N GLY A 6 -26.73 -56.84 13.11
CA GLY A 6 -25.58 -55.92 13.08
C GLY A 6 -25.17 -55.49 11.67
N SER A 7 -25.38 -56.34 10.65
CA SER A 7 -25.02 -56.03 9.26
C SER A 7 -25.97 -55.03 8.60
N LYS A 8 -27.26 -55.03 8.96
CA LYS A 8 -28.24 -54.04 8.45
C LYS A 8 -28.03 -52.66 9.10
N ALA A 9 -27.77 -52.62 10.40
CA ALA A 9 -27.45 -51.38 11.10
C ALA A 9 -26.11 -50.79 10.61
N ALA A 10 -25.08 -51.63 10.42
CA ALA A 10 -23.79 -51.20 9.85
C ALA A 10 -23.92 -50.71 8.40
N ASN A 11 -24.72 -51.38 7.55
CA ASN A 11 -24.98 -50.92 6.19
C ASN A 11 -25.80 -49.62 6.13
N ALA A 12 -26.79 -49.45 7.03
CA ALA A 12 -27.56 -48.20 7.12
C ALA A 12 -26.69 -47.03 7.61
N ALA A 13 -25.80 -47.28 8.57
CA ALA A 13 -24.80 -46.31 9.03
C ALA A 13 -23.82 -45.95 7.91
N ALA A 14 -23.30 -46.92 7.17
CA ALA A 14 -22.40 -46.69 6.03
C ALA A 14 -23.06 -45.90 4.90
N GLN A 15 -24.34 -46.17 4.59
CA GLN A 15 -25.09 -45.36 3.62
C GLN A 15 -25.30 -43.93 4.11
N THR A 16 -25.66 -43.74 5.39
CA THR A 16 -25.85 -42.41 5.98
C THR A 16 -24.56 -41.59 5.96
N GLU A 17 -23.43 -42.22 6.28
CA GLU A 17 -22.11 -41.59 6.24
C GLU A 17 -21.67 -41.26 4.81
N GLY A 18 -21.97 -42.14 3.84
CA GLY A 18 -21.75 -41.87 2.42
C GLY A 18 -22.55 -40.67 1.90
N TRP A 19 -23.82 -40.54 2.30
CA TRP A 19 -24.65 -39.37 1.98
C TRP A 19 -24.11 -38.09 2.60
N ARG A 20 -23.68 -38.16 3.88
CA ARG A 20 -23.05 -37.03 4.59
C ARG A 20 -21.79 -36.56 3.86
N THR A 21 -20.89 -37.49 3.56
CA THR A 21 -19.63 -37.21 2.87
C THR A 21 -19.87 -36.63 1.46
N SER A 22 -20.84 -37.16 0.71
CA SER A 22 -21.23 -36.62 -0.60
C SER A 22 -21.75 -35.18 -0.51
N ASN A 23 -22.58 -34.87 0.50
CA ASN A 23 -23.08 -33.52 0.72
C ASN A 23 -21.96 -32.54 1.09
N ILE A 24 -21.02 -32.97 1.94
CA ILE A 24 -19.83 -32.19 2.31
C ILE A 24 -18.99 -31.90 1.06
N ASN A 25 -18.65 -32.93 0.27
CA ASN A 25 -17.82 -32.76 -0.93
C ASN A 25 -18.45 -31.83 -1.96
N ARG A 26 -19.78 -31.91 -2.17
CA ARG A 26 -20.50 -30.97 -3.03
C ARG A 26 -20.45 -29.54 -2.51
N SER A 27 -20.55 -29.37 -1.20
CA SER A 27 -20.52 -28.06 -0.56
C SER A 27 -19.13 -27.43 -0.61
N VAL A 28 -18.08 -28.20 -0.37
CA VAL A 28 -16.69 -27.77 -0.58
C VAL A 28 -16.47 -27.38 -2.03
N GLY A 29 -16.92 -28.20 -2.99
CA GLY A 29 -16.81 -27.89 -4.41
C GLY A 29 -17.51 -26.59 -4.81
N GLN A 30 -18.69 -26.29 -4.25
CA GLN A 30 -19.38 -25.04 -4.50
C GLN A 30 -18.64 -23.83 -3.90
N ILE A 31 -18.12 -23.96 -2.67
CA ILE A 31 -17.30 -22.91 -2.05
C ILE A 31 -16.09 -22.61 -2.94
N ASP A 32 -15.38 -23.65 -3.39
CA ASP A 32 -14.20 -23.52 -4.25
C ASP A 32 -14.54 -22.83 -5.58
N GLN A 33 -15.69 -23.16 -6.17
CA GLN A 33 -16.18 -22.50 -7.38
C GLN A 33 -16.50 -21.03 -7.17
N ILE A 34 -17.03 -20.64 -6.00
CA ILE A 34 -17.35 -19.24 -5.70
C ILE A 34 -16.06 -18.41 -5.59
N TYR A 35 -15.10 -18.88 -4.78
CA TYR A 35 -13.81 -18.20 -4.58
C TYR A 35 -12.93 -18.22 -5.84
N GLY A 36 -13.00 -19.30 -6.64
CA GLY A 36 -12.30 -19.42 -7.92
C GLY A 36 -13.08 -18.89 -9.13
N SER A 37 -14.22 -18.21 -8.92
CA SER A 37 -15.06 -17.75 -10.03
C SER A 37 -14.38 -16.63 -10.84
N PRO A 38 -14.66 -16.51 -12.15
CA PRO A 38 -14.19 -15.38 -12.96
C PRO A 38 -14.65 -14.03 -12.40
N ASN A 39 -15.83 -13.97 -11.80
CA ASN A 39 -16.35 -12.77 -11.15
C ASN A 39 -15.52 -12.39 -9.92
N ARG A 40 -15.05 -13.37 -9.15
CA ARG A 40 -14.17 -13.08 -8.00
C ARG A 40 -12.82 -12.56 -8.48
N GLN A 41 -12.24 -13.17 -9.52
CA GLN A 41 -11.00 -12.69 -10.13
C GLN A 41 -11.14 -11.26 -10.65
N ALA A 42 -12.21 -10.94 -11.36
CA ALA A 42 -12.49 -9.58 -11.82
C ALA A 42 -12.57 -8.59 -10.66
N GLY A 43 -13.22 -8.95 -9.54
CA GLY A 43 -13.28 -8.10 -8.35
C GLY A 43 -11.93 -7.90 -7.66
N LEU A 44 -11.03 -8.88 -7.73
CA LEU A 44 -9.64 -8.76 -7.25
C LEU A 44 -8.83 -7.82 -8.16
N ASP A 45 -9.00 -7.95 -9.47
CA ASP A 45 -8.33 -7.09 -10.46
C ASP A 45 -8.83 -5.64 -10.37
N ASP A 46 -10.14 -5.43 -10.17
CA ASP A 46 -10.75 -4.12 -9.93
C ASP A 46 -10.21 -3.49 -8.65
N PHE A 47 -10.10 -4.28 -7.57
CA PHE A 47 -9.50 -3.81 -6.31
C PHE A 47 -8.03 -3.42 -6.48
N LEU A 48 -7.24 -4.21 -7.23
CA LEU A 48 -5.86 -3.87 -7.55
C LEU A 48 -5.78 -2.57 -8.35
N GLY A 49 -6.63 -2.41 -9.37
CA GLY A 49 -6.73 -1.19 -10.17
C GLY A 49 -7.07 0.04 -9.32
N ALA A 50 -8.07 -0.07 -8.44
CA ALA A 50 -8.46 0.99 -7.51
C ALA A 50 -7.34 1.32 -6.52
N SER A 51 -6.64 0.31 -5.99
CA SER A 51 -5.51 0.50 -5.07
C SER A 51 -4.34 1.23 -5.75
N ARG A 52 -4.02 0.85 -6.99
CA ARG A 52 -3.02 1.56 -7.81
C ARG A 52 -3.40 3.02 -8.01
N GLN A 53 -4.64 3.29 -8.42
CA GLN A 53 -5.13 4.65 -8.62
C GLN A 53 -5.10 5.48 -7.33
N PHE A 54 -5.44 4.86 -6.20
CA PHE A 54 -5.38 5.50 -4.89
C PHE A 54 -3.95 5.93 -4.53
N TYR A 55 -2.99 5.00 -4.57
CA TYR A 55 -1.62 5.29 -4.17
C TYR A 55 -0.89 6.20 -5.17
N THR A 56 -1.10 6.02 -6.47
CA THR A 56 -0.54 6.93 -7.48
C THR A 56 -1.10 8.34 -7.36
N GLY A 57 -2.42 8.47 -7.16
CA GLY A 57 -3.05 9.77 -6.94
C GLY A 57 -2.57 10.46 -5.67
N GLU A 58 -2.30 9.71 -4.60
CA GLU A 58 -1.72 10.27 -3.37
C GLU A 58 -0.25 10.70 -3.58
N LEU A 59 0.54 9.88 -4.27
CA LEU A 59 1.92 10.23 -4.64
C LEU A 59 1.97 11.53 -5.46
N ASP A 60 1.08 11.70 -6.43
CA ASP A 60 0.97 12.91 -7.24
C ASP A 60 0.65 14.15 -6.38
N ARG A 61 -0.29 14.03 -5.44
CA ARG A 61 -0.61 15.12 -4.50
C ARG A 61 0.59 15.50 -3.64
N GLN A 62 1.32 14.51 -3.11
CA GLN A 62 2.50 14.76 -2.30
C GLN A 62 3.62 15.42 -3.13
N LYS A 63 3.82 14.97 -4.38
CA LYS A 63 4.74 15.63 -5.32
C LYS A 63 4.38 17.09 -5.53
N GLU A 64 3.13 17.41 -5.81
CA GLU A 64 2.71 18.80 -6.03
C GLU A 64 2.92 19.70 -4.80
N GLN A 65 2.73 19.16 -3.60
CA GLN A 65 2.99 19.87 -2.35
C GLN A 65 4.49 20.07 -2.15
N ALA A 66 5.30 19.05 -2.43
CA ALA A 66 6.75 19.09 -2.38
C ALA A 66 7.33 20.10 -3.39
N ASP A 67 6.86 20.08 -4.64
CA ASP A 67 7.23 21.02 -5.71
C ASP A 67 6.95 22.48 -5.29
N ARG A 68 5.75 22.75 -4.76
CA ARG A 68 5.38 24.08 -4.25
C ARG A 68 6.28 24.51 -3.10
N SER A 69 6.49 23.63 -2.13
CA SER A 69 7.33 23.90 -0.96
C SER A 69 8.77 24.18 -1.35
N LEU A 70 9.32 23.39 -2.27
CA LEU A 70 10.66 23.58 -2.83
C LEU A 70 10.77 24.93 -3.55
N LYS A 71 9.79 25.29 -4.38
CA LYS A 71 9.77 26.58 -5.07
C LYS A 71 9.79 27.76 -4.10
N PHE A 72 8.95 27.74 -3.06
CA PHE A 72 8.94 28.80 -2.06
C PHE A 72 10.23 28.84 -1.23
N ALA A 73 10.79 27.69 -0.88
CA ALA A 73 12.06 27.59 -0.18
C ALA A 73 13.21 28.22 -0.98
N MET A 74 13.32 27.87 -2.26
CA MET A 74 14.36 28.40 -3.16
C MET A 74 14.20 29.91 -3.39
N ALA A 75 12.96 30.40 -3.48
CA ALA A 75 12.68 31.84 -3.56
C ALA A 75 13.13 32.56 -2.28
N ARG A 76 12.80 32.03 -1.10
CA ARG A 76 13.19 32.62 0.20
C ARG A 76 14.70 32.60 0.44
N SER A 77 15.39 31.58 -0.05
CA SER A 77 16.85 31.47 0.09
C SER A 77 17.64 32.28 -0.94
N GLY A 78 16.97 32.85 -1.96
CA GLY A 78 17.60 33.54 -3.08
C GLY A 78 18.31 32.59 -4.06
N LEU A 79 18.07 31.28 -3.96
CA LEU A 79 18.67 30.25 -4.81
C LEU A 79 17.75 29.85 -5.99
N ALA A 80 16.58 30.48 -6.11
CA ALA A 80 15.66 30.25 -7.22
C ALA A 80 16.36 30.44 -8.57
N GLY A 81 16.22 29.43 -9.45
CA GLY A 81 16.83 29.44 -10.79
C GLY A 81 18.33 29.13 -10.83
N GLY A 82 18.99 28.95 -9.68
CA GLY A 82 20.39 28.52 -9.60
C GLY A 82 20.57 27.00 -9.68
N SER A 83 21.82 26.55 -9.74
CA SER A 83 22.18 25.12 -9.76
C SER A 83 21.59 24.34 -8.59
N ALA A 84 21.52 24.95 -7.40
CA ALA A 84 20.90 24.35 -6.21
C ALA A 84 19.41 24.04 -6.41
N ALA A 85 18.66 24.90 -7.12
CA ALA A 85 17.25 24.66 -7.42
C ALA A 85 17.09 23.55 -8.47
N VAL A 86 17.97 23.51 -9.48
CA VAL A 86 17.98 22.44 -10.50
C VAL A 86 18.28 21.08 -9.88
N ASP A 87 19.28 21.02 -9.00
CA ASP A 87 19.66 19.78 -8.31
C ASP A 87 18.57 19.26 -7.39
N ALA A 88 17.90 20.16 -6.65
CA ALA A 88 16.79 19.79 -5.79
C ALA A 88 15.58 19.28 -6.59
N ASN A 89 15.29 19.90 -7.74
CA ASN A 89 14.19 19.45 -8.60
C ASN A 89 14.49 18.08 -9.24
N ARG A 90 15.77 17.81 -9.60
CA ARG A 90 16.19 16.48 -10.07
C ARG A 90 15.96 15.40 -9.02
N ARG A 91 16.40 15.65 -7.78
CA ARG A 91 16.19 14.73 -6.66
C ARG A 91 14.70 14.46 -6.41
N LEU A 92 13.88 15.50 -6.46
CA LEU A 92 12.44 15.35 -6.31
C LEU A 92 11.82 14.46 -7.42
N GLY A 93 12.33 14.53 -8.65
CA GLY A 93 11.95 13.62 -9.73
C GLY A 93 12.42 12.17 -9.51
N GLU A 94 13.62 11.98 -8.97
CA GLU A 94 14.14 10.66 -8.58
C GLU A 94 13.28 10.03 -7.47
N ASP A 95 12.94 10.81 -6.44
CA ASP A 95 12.10 10.37 -5.32
C ASP A 95 10.67 10.04 -5.78
N TYR A 96 10.11 10.84 -6.69
CA TYR A 96 8.82 10.50 -7.32
C TYR A 96 8.89 9.17 -8.07
N SER A 97 9.96 8.95 -8.86
CA SER A 97 10.12 7.70 -9.61
C SER A 97 10.23 6.47 -8.69
N ARG A 98 10.87 6.62 -7.52
CA ARG A 98 10.88 5.59 -6.48
C ARG A 98 9.50 5.39 -5.87
N GLY A 99 8.81 6.49 -5.55
CA GLY A 99 7.46 6.47 -5.02
C GLY A 99 6.46 5.77 -5.94
N VAL A 100 6.62 5.84 -7.26
CA VAL A 100 5.80 5.07 -8.22
C VAL A 100 5.97 3.57 -7.98
N LEU A 101 7.21 3.09 -7.82
CA LEU A 101 7.47 1.68 -7.53
C LEU A 101 6.91 1.25 -6.17
N ASP A 102 7.01 2.13 -5.17
CA ASP A 102 6.47 1.85 -3.83
C ASP A 102 4.94 1.84 -3.83
N SER A 103 4.30 2.74 -4.59
CA SER A 103 2.84 2.74 -4.79
C SER A 103 2.34 1.42 -5.40
N GLU A 104 3.09 0.87 -6.35
CA GLU A 104 2.78 -0.43 -6.97
C GLU A 104 2.98 -1.58 -5.97
N ARG A 105 4.06 -1.56 -5.18
CA ARG A 105 4.29 -2.56 -4.12
C ARG A 105 3.17 -2.55 -3.08
N LEU A 106 2.71 -1.37 -2.67
CA LEU A 106 1.60 -1.22 -1.73
C LEU A 106 0.29 -1.76 -2.30
N ALA A 107 -0.01 -1.46 -3.57
CA ALA A 107 -1.20 -1.99 -4.24
C ALA A 107 -1.18 -3.52 -4.34
N GLN A 108 -0.02 -4.10 -4.70
CA GLN A 108 0.15 -5.55 -4.73
C GLN A 108 0.07 -6.18 -3.33
N GLY A 109 0.64 -5.52 -2.31
CA GLY A 109 0.52 -5.94 -0.91
C GLY A 109 -0.93 -5.97 -0.44
N ALA A 110 -1.70 -4.92 -0.72
CA ALA A 110 -3.12 -4.86 -0.39
C ALA A 110 -3.92 -5.98 -1.08
N LEU A 111 -3.60 -6.30 -2.35
CA LEU A 111 -4.21 -7.42 -3.06
C LEU A 111 -3.88 -8.75 -2.38
N SER A 112 -2.60 -8.98 -2.05
CA SER A 112 -2.15 -10.19 -1.35
C SER A 112 -2.87 -10.37 -0.01
N ASP A 113 -3.06 -9.28 0.74
CA ASP A 113 -3.80 -9.30 2.01
C ASP A 113 -5.28 -9.68 1.82
N LEU A 114 -5.92 -9.15 0.77
CA LEU A 114 -7.30 -9.51 0.43
C LEU A 114 -7.42 -10.98 0.03
N GLN A 115 -6.48 -11.49 -0.79
CA GLN A 115 -6.44 -12.91 -1.15
C GLN A 115 -6.22 -13.82 0.06
N ALA A 116 -5.35 -13.42 0.99
CA ALA A 116 -5.13 -14.15 2.23
C ALA A 116 -6.37 -14.17 3.14
N ALA A 117 -7.10 -13.06 3.23
CA ALA A 117 -8.36 -12.96 3.97
C ALA A 117 -9.46 -13.85 3.36
N ASP A 118 -9.52 -13.90 2.04
CA ASP A 118 -10.42 -14.79 1.31
C ASP A 118 -10.10 -16.26 1.54
N GLU A 119 -8.83 -16.65 1.45
CA GLU A 119 -8.42 -18.04 1.70
C GLU A 119 -8.72 -18.45 3.15
N THR A 120 -8.49 -17.56 4.11
CA THR A 120 -8.85 -17.79 5.51
C THR A 120 -10.36 -18.01 5.66
N SER A 121 -11.16 -17.18 5.00
CA SER A 121 -12.62 -17.26 5.02
C SER A 121 -13.12 -18.55 4.36
N ARG A 122 -12.52 -18.94 3.23
CA ARG A 122 -12.77 -20.19 2.52
C ARG A 122 -12.51 -21.40 3.43
N GLN A 123 -11.36 -21.46 4.10
CA GLN A 123 -11.02 -22.57 5.01
C GLN A 123 -11.96 -22.65 6.22
N ASN A 124 -12.36 -21.50 6.77
CA ASN A 124 -13.35 -21.44 7.85
C ASN A 124 -14.71 -21.99 7.41
N LEU A 125 -15.14 -21.70 6.18
CA LEU A 125 -16.41 -22.20 5.64
C LEU A 125 -16.36 -23.70 5.33
N ILE A 126 -15.24 -24.19 4.78
CA ILE A 126 -15.00 -25.63 4.56
C ILE A 126 -15.09 -26.39 5.90
N SER A 127 -14.48 -25.84 6.95
CA SER A 127 -14.52 -26.42 8.30
C SER A 127 -15.94 -26.46 8.86
N GLN A 128 -16.74 -25.42 8.63
CA GLN A 128 -18.16 -25.39 9.03
C GLN A 128 -19.02 -26.38 8.25
N VAL A 129 -18.77 -26.55 6.95
CA VAL A 129 -19.41 -27.59 6.12
C VAL A 129 -19.10 -28.99 6.64
N ALA A 130 -17.83 -29.27 6.97
CA ALA A 130 -17.46 -30.54 7.59
C ALA A 130 -18.19 -30.77 8.93
N GLY A 131 -18.44 -29.70 9.69
CA GLY A 131 -19.25 -29.70 10.91
C GLY A 131 -20.76 -29.90 10.70
N GLY A 132 -21.26 -29.88 9.46
CA GLY A 132 -22.67 -30.13 9.13
C GLY A 132 -23.44 -28.91 8.59
N MET A 133 -22.76 -27.84 8.18
CA MET A 133 -23.41 -26.72 7.49
C MET A 133 -24.00 -27.14 6.14
N SER A 134 -25.21 -26.67 5.84
CA SER A 134 -25.90 -26.94 4.56
C SER A 134 -25.28 -26.18 3.38
N LEU A 135 -25.36 -26.78 2.19
CA LEU A 135 -24.91 -26.24 0.90
C LEU A 135 -25.37 -24.79 0.65
N THR A 136 -26.67 -24.53 0.80
CA THR A 136 -27.28 -23.20 0.57
C THR A 136 -26.77 -22.16 1.57
N SER A 137 -26.54 -22.56 2.82
CA SER A 137 -25.99 -21.68 3.85
C SER A 137 -24.53 -21.32 3.56
N GLY A 138 -23.74 -22.27 3.05
CA GLY A 138 -22.34 -22.05 2.68
C GLY A 138 -22.16 -21.03 1.56
N ALA A 139 -23.00 -21.07 0.52
CA ALA A 139 -22.93 -20.10 -0.58
C ALA A 139 -23.24 -18.66 -0.13
N ASN A 140 -24.30 -18.46 0.65
CA ASN A 140 -24.65 -17.14 1.18
C ASN A 140 -23.58 -16.61 2.14
N GLN A 141 -23.04 -17.46 3.01
CA GLN A 141 -21.95 -17.06 3.90
C GLN A 141 -20.65 -16.75 3.14
N SER A 142 -20.35 -17.47 2.05
CA SER A 142 -19.22 -17.15 1.18
C SER A 142 -19.34 -15.75 0.58
N ALA A 143 -20.51 -15.41 0.03
CA ALA A 143 -20.76 -14.09 -0.53
C ALA A 143 -20.59 -12.97 0.51
N LEU A 144 -21.14 -13.15 1.70
CA LEU A 144 -21.00 -12.18 2.81
C LEU A 144 -19.55 -12.05 3.28
N ALA A 145 -18.82 -13.16 3.41
CA ALA A 145 -17.42 -13.16 3.81
C ALA A 145 -16.55 -12.42 2.80
N MET A 146 -16.70 -12.71 1.50
CA MET A 146 -15.97 -12.00 0.44
C MET A 146 -16.29 -10.50 0.42
N GLN A 147 -17.55 -10.12 0.61
CA GLN A 147 -17.95 -8.70 0.68
C GLN A 147 -17.30 -8.00 1.88
N ASN A 148 -17.32 -8.63 3.06
CA ASN A 148 -16.70 -8.09 4.27
C ASN A 148 -15.17 -7.99 4.14
N ASN A 149 -14.52 -8.98 3.51
CA ASN A 149 -13.08 -8.96 3.25
C ASN A 149 -12.72 -7.81 2.31
N LEU A 150 -13.48 -7.62 1.24
CA LEU A 150 -13.28 -6.53 0.29
C LEU A 150 -13.46 -5.16 0.98
N GLN A 151 -14.54 -4.99 1.75
CA GLN A 151 -14.79 -3.74 2.48
C GLN A 151 -13.68 -3.46 3.51
N SER A 152 -13.20 -4.50 4.19
CA SER A 152 -12.08 -4.40 5.13
C SER A 152 -10.78 -4.04 4.43
N ALA A 153 -10.50 -4.63 3.26
CA ALA A 153 -9.32 -4.31 2.47
C ALA A 153 -9.36 -2.88 1.93
N GLN A 154 -10.51 -2.41 1.45
CA GLN A 154 -10.72 -1.01 1.07
C GLN A 154 -10.48 -0.06 2.25
N GLY A 155 -10.96 -0.40 3.44
CA GLY A 155 -10.74 0.40 4.65
C GLY A 155 -9.28 0.42 5.15
N ARG A 156 -8.43 -0.53 4.72
CA ARG A 156 -7.00 -0.55 5.05
C ARG A 156 -6.16 0.29 4.09
N LEU A 157 -6.70 0.70 2.94
CA LEU A 157 -6.03 1.65 2.08
C LEU A 157 -5.85 2.96 2.85
N SER A 158 -4.60 3.32 3.12
CA SER A 158 -4.25 4.50 3.91
C SER A 158 -3.30 5.39 3.12
N ALA A 159 -3.53 6.70 3.18
CA ALA A 159 -2.64 7.70 2.58
C ALA A 159 -1.25 7.69 3.25
N ASP A 160 -1.18 7.32 4.53
CA ASP A 160 0.05 7.27 5.32
C ASP A 160 0.96 6.09 4.91
N ALA A 161 0.44 5.11 4.16
CA ALA A 161 1.17 3.89 3.81
C ALA A 161 2.31 4.12 2.80
N LEU A 162 2.26 5.18 2.00
CA LEU A 162 3.38 5.61 1.17
C LEU A 162 4.58 6.04 2.01
N GLY A 163 4.38 6.33 3.30
CA GLY A 163 5.39 6.93 4.14
C GLY A 163 5.79 8.31 3.62
N ASP A 164 6.71 8.96 4.33
CA ASP A 164 7.23 10.26 3.94
C ASP A 164 8.26 10.07 2.79
N VAL A 165 7.82 9.58 1.62
CA VAL A 165 8.65 9.43 0.40
C VAL A 165 9.37 10.74 0.09
N PHE A 166 8.71 11.86 0.41
CA PHE A 166 9.22 13.21 0.27
C PHE A 166 9.60 13.88 1.61
N GLY A 167 9.51 13.19 2.75
CA GLY A 167 9.93 13.70 4.06
C GLY A 167 11.42 14.00 4.12
N GLY A 168 12.23 13.21 3.40
CA GLY A 168 13.65 13.47 3.18
C GLY A 168 13.94 14.80 2.46
N LEU A 169 12.95 15.39 1.79
CA LEU A 169 13.09 16.68 1.12
C LEU A 169 13.19 17.84 2.12
N SER A 170 12.57 17.72 3.30
CA SER A 170 12.74 18.67 4.42
C SER A 170 14.19 18.69 4.93
N ASP A 171 14.85 17.54 4.87
CA ASP A 171 16.25 17.36 5.26
C ASP A 171 17.21 17.97 4.22
N VAL A 172 16.92 17.81 2.93
CA VAL A 172 17.61 18.49 1.83
C VAL A 172 17.39 20.00 1.89
N TYR A 173 16.18 20.44 2.23
CA TYR A 173 15.83 21.84 2.48
C TYR A 173 16.69 22.44 3.59
N THR A 174 16.78 21.75 4.73
CA THR A 174 17.59 22.17 5.88
C THR A 174 19.07 22.27 5.49
N ARG A 175 19.62 21.25 4.83
CA ARG A 175 21.00 21.30 4.30
C ARG A 175 21.23 22.41 3.28
N SER A 176 20.26 22.72 2.41
CA SER A 176 20.42 23.82 1.43
C SER A 176 20.41 25.19 2.11
N ARG A 177 19.61 25.34 3.17
CA ARG A 177 19.58 26.55 4.00
C ARG A 177 20.90 26.72 4.74
N ASP A 178 21.46 25.64 5.29
CA ASP A 178 22.75 25.64 5.96
C ASP A 178 23.88 25.98 4.99
N LEU A 179 23.90 25.38 3.78
CA LEU A 179 24.88 25.72 2.74
C LEU A 179 24.76 27.16 2.25
N ALA A 180 23.55 27.74 2.20
CA ALA A 180 23.34 29.14 1.84
C ALA A 180 23.73 30.09 2.98
N ALA A 181 23.51 29.69 4.23
CA ALA A 181 23.96 30.40 5.41
C ALA A 181 25.50 30.38 5.49
N ASP A 182 26.13 29.24 5.22
CA ASP A 182 27.58 29.10 5.14
C ASP A 182 28.16 30.00 4.05
N ARG A 183 27.57 30.02 2.85
CA ARG A 183 28.05 30.94 1.78
C ARG A 183 27.91 32.41 2.16
N ARG A 184 26.88 32.80 2.92
CA ARG A 184 26.73 34.16 3.45
C ARG A 184 27.77 34.44 4.53
N GLY A 185 27.96 33.52 5.48
CA GLY A 185 28.98 33.62 6.52
C GLY A 185 30.40 33.74 5.94
N PHE A 186 30.74 32.93 4.92
CA PHE A 186 32.01 33.05 4.21
C PHE A 186 32.15 34.36 3.45
N ARG A 187 31.07 34.89 2.85
CA ARG A 187 31.10 36.20 2.17
C ARG A 187 31.29 37.35 3.16
N ASP A 188 30.61 37.33 4.30
CA ASP A 188 30.73 38.36 5.34
C ASP A 188 32.12 38.34 6.01
N VAL A 189 32.70 37.15 6.20
CA VAL A 189 34.09 36.99 6.69
C VAL A 189 35.11 37.45 5.64
N TYR A 190 34.92 37.13 4.35
CA TYR A 190 35.83 37.61 3.30
C TYR A 190 35.74 39.13 3.07
N ASN A 191 34.54 39.73 3.19
CA ASN A 191 34.38 41.18 3.06
C ASN A 191 34.99 41.95 4.25
N THR A 192 35.09 41.33 5.43
CA THR A 192 35.75 41.94 6.60
C THR A 192 37.26 41.72 6.62
N LEU A 193 37.76 40.62 6.03
CA LEU A 193 39.21 40.38 5.88
C LEU A 193 39.83 41.12 4.67
N TYR A 194 39.05 41.40 3.63
CA TYR A 194 39.51 42.00 2.37
C TYR A 194 38.85 43.37 2.16
N GLN A 195 38.95 44.26 3.15
CA GLN A 195 38.80 45.68 2.88
C GLN A 195 40.16 46.21 2.40
N PRO A 196 40.34 46.54 1.10
CA PRO A 196 41.57 47.15 0.64
C PRO A 196 41.57 48.60 1.11
N GLY A 197 42.17 48.83 2.27
CA GLY A 197 42.57 50.15 2.73
C GLY A 197 43.70 50.67 1.86
N PHE A 198 43.38 51.08 0.64
CA PHE A 198 44.23 51.95 -0.16
C PHE A 198 44.44 53.24 0.63
N GLY A 199 45.70 53.53 0.94
CA GLY A 199 46.09 54.73 1.65
C GLY A 199 45.70 56.00 0.90
N TYR A 200 45.34 57.02 1.66
CA TYR A 200 45.59 58.41 1.29
C TYR A 200 46.16 59.11 2.51
N GLY A 201 47.46 59.40 2.43
CA GLY A 201 48.09 60.38 3.30
C GLY A 201 47.55 61.78 2.99
N GLY A 202 47.54 62.62 4.01
CA GLY A 202 47.18 64.03 3.90
C GLY A 202 47.35 64.73 5.23
N ALA A 203 48.57 65.23 5.48
CA ALA A 203 48.86 66.22 6.50
C ALA A 203 47.86 67.39 6.43
N ARG A 204 47.36 67.91 7.56
CA ARG A 204 47.94 69.01 8.37
C ARG A 204 47.31 68.99 9.76
#